data_AF-A0A9W6PK29-F1
#
_entry.id   AF-A0A9W6PK29-F1
#
_cell.length_a   1.000
_cell.length_b   1.000
_cell.length_c   1.000
_cell.angle_alpha   90.00
_cell.angle_beta   90.00
_cell.angle_gamma   90.00
#
_symmetry.space_group_name_H-M   'P 1'
#
loop_
_entity.id
_entity.type
_entity.pdbx_description
1 polymer ?
#
loop_
_entity_poly.entity_id
_entity_poly.type
_entity_poly.pdbx_seq_one_letter_code
_entity_poly.pdbx_strand_id
1 'polypeptide(L)'
;MSAVERVRRAYARIAAVDRPEVWIGLRPQAEAEAEAAGVDARVAAGGRLPLAGTVCAVKGNIDVAGLPTTAGCPSYGYLPERDAPAVARLRSAGAVVLGTTNLDQFATGLVGTRSPYGAVRNAVDPGRISGGSSSGSAVAVALGLVDLALGTDTAGSGRVPAALNGVVGLKPTPGLVPTDGVVPACASLDCVSVFARTVDEAQAALRLLADPAPAAPGRRPGPWRVAVPAAARLGVLADGWAAAHAAAAGRLAAAGAELRDLDLAPFDAAAALLYGGAFVAERYAAVGAFVDAAAERGDPGLDGVVADIVRAAGRVPAHRLFADRAELERLRAAALAGLGDADALLLPTTTWHPTFAEVAADPVGANARLGRFTNSANLLGLCALAVPAGTVGGLPFGVMLVGPPRTEERLAALARLLTAPPVRLAVFGAHLTGQPLNGQLTALGGRFAAGVRTAPEYRMYALDTAPPKPGLVRVAAGGAALAGELWELPAAGLGALLAALPQPMVLGPVRLADGSTAPGFLCEPAALAGAVDVTASGGWVAHLAGRP
;
A
#
# COMPACT_ATOMS: atom_id res chain seq x y z
N MET A 1 0.72 17.03 19.82
CA MET A 1 0.82 17.99 18.70
C MET A 1 -0.59 18.37 18.34
N SER A 2 -0.88 19.67 18.33
CA SER A 2 -2.19 20.24 17.96
C SER A 2 -2.48 20.08 16.47
N ALA A 3 -3.75 20.16 16.06
CA ALA A 3 -4.12 20.15 14.65
C ALA A 3 -3.53 21.36 13.90
N VAL A 4 -3.46 22.54 14.53
CA VAL A 4 -2.82 23.72 13.93
C VAL A 4 -1.33 23.46 13.63
N GLU A 5 -0.59 22.84 14.55
CA GLU A 5 0.82 22.47 14.32
C GLU A 5 0.97 21.46 13.17
N ARG A 6 0.02 20.53 13.02
CA ARG A 6 0.01 19.55 11.93
C ARG A 6 -0.21 20.22 10.58
N VAL A 7 -1.15 21.16 10.49
CA VAL A 7 -1.39 21.98 9.28
C VAL A 7 -0.15 22.79 8.91
N ARG A 8 0.46 23.52 9.86
CA ARG A 8 1.68 24.30 9.62
C ARG A 8 2.82 23.45 9.07
N ARG A 9 3.05 22.28 9.66
CA ARG A 9 4.06 21.33 9.17
C ARG A 9 3.76 20.83 7.76
N ALA A 10 2.50 20.55 7.46
CA ALA A 10 2.08 20.12 6.13
C ALA A 10 2.32 21.19 5.07
N TYR A 11 1.92 22.44 5.31
CA TYR A 11 2.17 23.56 4.38
C TYR A 11 3.67 23.85 4.20
N ALA A 12 4.46 23.81 5.27
CA ALA A 12 5.91 23.94 5.18
C ALA A 12 6.52 22.80 4.34
N ARG A 13 6.02 21.57 4.48
CA ARG A 13 6.47 20.42 3.68
C ARG A 13 6.05 20.56 2.21
N ILE A 14 4.83 21.01 1.92
CA ILE A 14 4.34 21.28 0.55
C ILE A 14 5.25 22.30 -0.13
N ALA A 15 5.56 23.41 0.54
CA ALA A 15 6.46 24.44 0.01
C ALA A 15 7.89 23.92 -0.21
N ALA A 16 8.43 23.12 0.71
CA ALA A 16 9.78 22.58 0.60
C ALA A 16 9.93 21.49 -0.47
N VAL A 17 8.88 20.71 -0.72
CA VAL A 17 8.87 19.63 -1.73
C VAL A 17 8.65 20.19 -3.13
N ASP A 18 7.91 21.30 -3.27
CA ASP A 18 7.68 22.04 -4.52
C ASP A 18 7.26 21.15 -5.70
N ARG A 19 6.13 20.48 -5.50
CA ARG A 19 5.48 19.60 -6.49
C ARG A 19 4.09 20.15 -6.83
N PRO A 20 4.00 21.34 -7.47
CA PRO A 20 2.71 22.00 -7.71
C PRO A 20 1.77 21.12 -8.55
N GLU A 21 2.30 20.25 -9.41
CA GLU A 21 1.49 19.37 -10.25
C GLU A 21 0.66 18.33 -9.46
N VAL A 22 0.94 18.14 -8.17
CA VAL A 22 0.15 17.27 -7.27
C VAL A 22 -1.24 17.86 -7.00
N TRP A 23 -1.41 19.18 -7.12
CA TRP A 23 -2.59 19.91 -6.65
C TRP A 23 -3.32 20.57 -7.81
N ILE A 24 -4.66 20.54 -7.77
CA ILE A 24 -5.51 21.41 -8.58
C ILE A 24 -5.80 22.70 -7.80
N GLY A 25 -6.15 22.55 -6.52
CA GLY A 25 -6.40 23.67 -5.62
C GLY A 25 -5.84 23.37 -4.23
N LEU A 26 -5.16 24.34 -3.65
CA LEU A 26 -4.76 24.35 -2.25
C LEU A 26 -5.54 25.45 -1.53
N ARG A 27 -6.02 25.18 -0.32
CA ARG A 27 -6.63 26.21 0.51
C ARG A 27 -5.57 27.21 0.96
N PRO A 28 -5.93 28.48 1.19
CA PRO A 28 -5.07 29.39 1.92
C PRO A 28 -4.72 28.79 3.30
N GLN A 29 -3.44 28.82 3.67
CA GLN A 29 -2.97 28.22 4.93
C GLN A 29 -3.74 28.76 6.14
N ALA A 30 -4.06 30.05 6.17
CA ALA A 30 -4.81 30.67 7.26
C ALA A 30 -6.21 30.06 7.45
N GLU A 31 -6.90 29.66 6.37
CA GLU A 31 -8.21 29.02 6.45
C GLU A 31 -8.11 27.58 6.99
N ALA A 32 -7.09 26.84 6.54
CA ALA A 32 -6.83 25.50 7.05
C ALA A 32 -6.44 25.53 8.54
N GLU A 33 -5.64 26.53 8.97
CA GLU A 33 -5.32 26.77 10.38
C GLU A 33 -6.54 27.14 11.21
N ALA A 34 -7.46 27.96 10.68
CA ALA A 34 -8.70 28.31 11.37
C ALA A 34 -9.60 27.08 11.60
N GLU A 35 -9.74 26.21 10.60
CA GLU A 35 -10.47 24.94 10.76
C GLU A 35 -9.78 24.03 11.79
N ALA A 36 -8.45 23.93 11.73
CA ALA A 36 -7.67 23.14 12.67
C ALA A 36 -7.80 23.65 14.12
N ALA A 37 -7.82 24.96 14.34
CA ALA A 37 -8.07 25.55 15.65
C ALA A 37 -9.48 25.19 16.18
N GLY A 38 -10.47 25.11 15.29
CA GLY A 38 -11.81 24.60 15.63
C GLY A 38 -11.81 23.13 16.05
N VAL A 39 -10.99 22.29 15.40
CA VAL A 39 -10.77 20.89 15.81
C VAL A 39 -10.12 20.83 17.19
N ASP A 40 -9.04 21.59 17.42
CA ASP A 40 -8.33 21.64 18.70
C ASP A 40 -9.27 22.08 19.84
N ALA A 41 -10.11 23.09 19.61
CA ALA A 41 -11.09 23.55 20.59
C ALA A 41 -12.13 22.47 20.94
N ARG A 42 -12.63 21.73 19.93
CA ARG A 42 -13.57 20.61 20.15
C ARG A 42 -12.93 19.48 20.96
N VAL A 43 -11.65 19.16 20.71
CA VAL A 43 -10.90 18.16 21.49
C VAL A 43 -10.70 18.65 22.93
N ALA A 44 -10.30 19.91 23.13
CA ALA A 44 -10.13 20.51 24.44
C ALA A 44 -11.44 20.53 25.26
N ALA A 45 -12.59 20.67 24.59
CA ALA A 45 -13.91 20.55 25.19
C ALA A 45 -14.36 19.10 25.47
N GLY A 46 -13.50 18.09 25.27
CA GLY A 46 -13.79 16.67 25.52
C GLY A 46 -14.39 15.91 24.33
N GLY A 47 -14.45 16.51 23.15
CA GLY A 47 -14.92 15.85 21.93
C GLY A 47 -14.02 14.71 21.48
N ARG A 48 -14.61 13.56 21.14
CA ARG A 48 -13.89 12.39 20.62
C ARG A 48 -13.82 12.45 19.10
N LEU A 49 -12.72 13.00 18.59
CA LEU A 49 -12.47 13.17 17.15
C LEU A 49 -11.33 12.24 16.71
N PRO A 50 -11.64 11.07 16.12
CA PRO A 50 -10.64 10.03 15.87
C PRO A 50 -9.58 10.43 14.84
N LEU A 51 -9.81 11.48 14.05
CA LEU A 51 -8.86 12.02 13.08
C LEU A 51 -8.35 13.42 13.46
N ALA A 52 -8.51 13.86 14.72
CA ALA A 52 -7.94 15.13 15.15
C ALA A 52 -6.41 15.17 14.93
N GLY A 53 -5.94 16.20 14.23
CA GLY A 53 -4.53 16.34 13.86
C GLY A 53 -4.11 15.60 12.59
N THR A 54 -5.03 14.93 11.92
CA THR A 54 -4.83 14.35 10.59
C THR A 54 -5.05 15.40 9.52
N VAL A 55 -4.09 15.54 8.61
CA VAL A 55 -4.24 16.36 7.40
C VAL A 55 -4.53 15.49 6.18
N CYS A 56 -5.47 15.91 5.36
CA CYS A 56 -5.99 15.13 4.23
C CYS A 56 -5.91 15.88 2.90
N ALA A 57 -5.85 15.13 1.81
CA ALA A 57 -6.11 15.62 0.46
C ALA A 57 -7.27 14.86 -0.19
N VAL A 58 -7.95 15.47 -1.15
CA VAL A 58 -9.12 14.87 -1.81
C VAL A 58 -8.96 14.99 -3.32
N LYS A 59 -9.15 13.90 -4.08
CA LYS A 59 -9.04 13.96 -5.55
C LYS A 59 -9.98 15.01 -6.13
N GLY A 60 -9.52 15.79 -7.11
CA GLY A 60 -10.25 16.91 -7.71
C GLY A 60 -11.50 16.57 -8.53
N ASN A 61 -11.99 15.33 -8.43
CA ASN A 61 -13.31 14.91 -8.90
C ASN A 61 -14.28 14.58 -7.75
N ILE A 62 -13.94 14.89 -6.51
CA ILE A 62 -14.76 14.70 -5.31
C ILE A 62 -14.98 16.07 -4.68
N ASP A 63 -16.23 16.42 -4.40
CA ASP A 63 -16.63 17.72 -3.91
C ASP A 63 -16.08 18.04 -2.52
N VAL A 64 -15.43 19.20 -2.42
CA VAL A 64 -14.98 19.81 -1.17
C VAL A 64 -15.48 21.25 -1.17
N ALA A 65 -16.35 21.60 -0.24
CA ALA A 65 -16.90 22.95 -0.14
C ALA A 65 -15.76 23.97 0.02
N GLY A 66 -15.77 25.00 -0.83
CA GLY A 66 -14.74 26.04 -0.86
C GLY A 66 -13.53 25.75 -1.76
N LEU A 67 -13.48 24.60 -2.44
CA LEU A 67 -12.48 24.29 -3.46
C LEU A 67 -13.16 23.88 -4.77
N PRO A 68 -12.60 24.21 -5.94
CA PRO A 68 -13.20 23.81 -7.21
C PRO A 68 -13.09 22.30 -7.44
N THR A 69 -14.18 21.70 -7.92
CA THR A 69 -14.21 20.36 -8.51
C THR A 69 -14.06 20.51 -10.02
N THR A 70 -12.98 19.98 -10.58
CA THR A 70 -12.66 20.17 -12.02
C THR A 70 -12.57 18.86 -12.79
N ALA A 71 -12.46 17.73 -12.09
CA ALA A 71 -12.19 16.42 -12.67
C ALA A 71 -10.99 16.44 -13.65
N GLY A 72 -9.99 17.29 -13.41
CA GLY A 72 -8.83 17.43 -14.29
C GLY A 72 -9.11 18.21 -15.58
N CYS A 73 -10.23 18.93 -15.67
CA CYS A 73 -10.61 19.77 -16.81
C CYS A 73 -11.00 21.18 -16.33
N PRO A 74 -10.19 22.22 -16.58
CA PRO A 74 -10.45 23.58 -16.07
C PRO A 74 -11.83 24.13 -16.45
N SER A 75 -12.28 23.91 -17.69
CA SER A 75 -13.54 24.40 -18.23
C SER A 75 -14.77 23.61 -17.76
N TYR A 76 -14.58 22.41 -17.19
CA TYR A 76 -15.63 21.67 -16.48
C TYR A 76 -15.85 22.20 -15.05
N GLY A 77 -14.88 22.97 -14.54
CA GLY A 77 -14.81 23.37 -13.13
C GLY A 77 -16.07 24.03 -12.59
N TYR A 78 -16.49 23.58 -11.41
CA TYR A 78 -17.54 24.23 -10.61
C TYR A 78 -17.12 24.32 -9.14
N LEU A 79 -17.78 25.19 -8.39
CA LEU A 79 -17.57 25.33 -6.94
C LEU A 79 -18.74 24.65 -6.21
N PRO A 80 -18.54 23.49 -5.56
CA PRO A 80 -19.60 22.81 -4.82
C PRO A 80 -20.00 23.60 -3.56
N GLU A 81 -21.31 23.69 -3.32
CA GLU A 81 -21.86 24.32 -2.11
C GLU A 81 -21.66 23.48 -0.84
N ARG A 82 -21.47 22.17 -1.00
CA ARG A 82 -21.38 21.20 0.10
C ARG A 82 -20.28 20.19 -0.17
N ASP A 83 -19.72 19.67 0.90
CA ASP A 83 -18.81 18.53 0.83
C ASP A 83 -19.55 17.28 0.31
N ALA A 84 -18.85 16.45 -0.48
CA ALA A 84 -19.28 15.07 -0.71
C ALA A 84 -19.43 14.34 0.64
N PRO A 85 -20.38 13.40 0.82
CA PRO A 85 -20.60 12.75 2.12
C PRO A 85 -19.35 12.09 2.69
N ALA A 86 -18.49 11.52 1.84
CA ALA A 86 -17.19 10.98 2.24
C ALA A 86 -16.27 12.05 2.86
N VAL A 87 -16.21 13.25 2.26
CA VAL A 87 -15.41 14.38 2.76
C VAL A 87 -16.00 14.93 4.06
N ALA A 88 -17.32 15.10 4.11
CA ALA A 88 -18.03 15.57 5.31
C ALA A 88 -17.78 14.64 6.50
N ARG A 89 -17.75 13.31 6.29
CA ARG A 89 -17.44 12.31 7.32
C ARG A 89 -16.01 12.45 7.84
N LEU A 90 -15.02 12.66 6.97
CA LEU A 90 -13.63 12.91 7.40
C LEU A 90 -13.50 14.18 8.25
N ARG A 91 -14.08 15.30 7.80
CA ARG A 91 -14.03 16.57 8.53
C ARG A 91 -14.76 16.50 9.87
N SER A 92 -15.92 15.83 9.90
CA SER A 92 -16.67 15.60 11.14
C SER A 92 -15.87 14.81 12.17
N ALA A 93 -15.04 13.86 11.72
CA ALA A 93 -14.12 13.08 12.52
C ALA A 93 -12.85 13.84 12.96
N GLY A 94 -12.67 15.10 12.53
CA GLY A 94 -11.57 15.99 12.95
C GLY A 94 -10.41 16.11 11.98
N ALA A 95 -10.51 15.53 10.78
CA ALA A 95 -9.48 15.72 9.75
C ALA A 95 -9.60 17.09 9.10
N VAL A 96 -8.46 17.67 8.70
CA VAL A 96 -8.41 18.96 7.97
C VAL A 96 -8.02 18.69 6.52
N VAL A 97 -8.91 19.03 5.58
CA VAL A 97 -8.63 18.91 4.14
C VAL A 97 -7.83 20.12 3.67
N LEU A 98 -6.66 19.89 3.08
CA LEU A 98 -5.75 20.96 2.64
C LEU A 98 -6.01 21.42 1.20
N GLY A 99 -6.49 20.54 0.34
CA GLY A 99 -6.62 20.81 -1.09
C GLY A 99 -7.22 19.68 -1.90
N THR A 100 -7.55 20.01 -3.15
CA THR A 100 -7.92 19.05 -4.18
C THR A 100 -6.70 18.61 -4.99
N THR A 101 -6.52 17.31 -5.16
CA THR A 101 -5.36 16.72 -5.86
C THR A 101 -5.64 16.47 -7.33
N ASN A 102 -4.57 16.57 -8.14
CA ASN A 102 -4.61 16.34 -9.57
C ASN A 102 -4.93 14.87 -9.91
N LEU A 103 -5.44 14.65 -11.13
CA LEU A 103 -5.88 13.38 -11.65
C LEU A 103 -5.76 13.30 -13.18
N ASP A 104 -5.73 12.08 -13.74
CA ASP A 104 -6.06 11.90 -15.16
C ASP A 104 -7.50 12.39 -15.40
N GLN A 105 -7.70 13.19 -16.45
CA GLN A 105 -8.94 13.91 -16.73
C GLN A 105 -10.14 12.97 -16.79
N PHE A 106 -11.25 13.39 -16.16
CA PHE A 106 -12.48 12.61 -15.94
C PHE A 106 -12.24 11.21 -15.37
N ALA A 107 -11.18 11.06 -14.54
CA ALA A 107 -10.73 9.79 -14.01
C ALA A 107 -10.49 8.71 -15.10
N THR A 108 -10.03 9.12 -16.28
CA THR A 108 -9.84 8.25 -17.45
C THR A 108 -8.36 7.98 -17.69
N GLY A 109 -7.77 7.12 -16.86
CA GLY A 109 -6.40 6.67 -17.01
C GLY A 109 -5.86 5.93 -15.78
N LEU A 110 -4.73 5.27 -15.99
CA LEU A 110 -3.91 4.62 -14.98
C LEU A 110 -2.48 5.19 -14.95
N VAL A 111 -2.24 6.30 -15.64
CA VAL A 111 -0.90 6.84 -15.90
C VAL A 111 -0.58 8.10 -15.07
N GLY A 112 -1.55 8.96 -14.80
CA GLY A 112 -1.35 10.22 -14.07
C GLY A 112 -0.77 11.35 -14.93
N THR A 113 -0.78 11.20 -16.25
CA THR A 113 -0.18 12.13 -17.23
C THR A 113 -1.21 12.89 -18.07
N ARG A 114 -2.49 12.51 -18.00
CA ARG A 114 -3.57 13.04 -18.86
C ARG A 114 -4.27 14.21 -18.18
N SER A 115 -3.51 15.23 -17.83
CA SER A 115 -4.03 16.41 -17.11
C SER A 115 -3.39 17.70 -17.60
N PRO A 116 -4.20 18.73 -17.94
CA PRO A 116 -3.68 20.06 -18.28
C PRO A 116 -3.06 20.77 -17.06
N TYR A 117 -3.30 20.29 -15.84
CA TYR A 117 -2.63 20.77 -14.62
C TYR A 117 -1.19 20.23 -14.47
N GLY A 118 -0.73 19.42 -15.44
CA GLY A 118 0.60 18.83 -15.49
C GLY A 118 0.59 17.34 -15.16
N ALA A 119 1.56 16.63 -15.73
CA ALA A 119 1.78 15.22 -15.48
C ALA A 119 2.43 15.01 -14.10
N VAL A 120 1.81 14.19 -13.25
CA VAL A 120 2.29 13.99 -11.89
C VAL A 120 3.48 13.02 -11.89
N ARG A 121 4.63 13.50 -11.40
CA ARG A 121 5.85 12.67 -11.32
C ARG A 121 5.77 11.72 -10.13
N ASN A 122 6.39 10.55 -10.25
CA ASN A 122 6.50 9.60 -9.16
C ASN A 122 7.17 10.23 -7.92
N ALA A 123 6.84 9.70 -6.74
CA ALA A 123 7.39 10.17 -5.47
C ALA A 123 8.87 9.79 -5.24
N VAL A 124 9.35 8.69 -5.85
CA VAL A 124 10.71 8.17 -5.69
C VAL A 124 11.60 8.55 -6.87
N ASP A 125 11.14 8.32 -8.10
CA ASP A 125 11.87 8.63 -9.33
C ASP A 125 11.09 9.63 -10.20
N PRO A 126 11.38 10.94 -10.13
CA PRO A 126 10.67 11.96 -10.90
C PRO A 126 10.75 11.81 -12.43
N GLY A 127 11.57 10.92 -12.98
CA GLY A 127 11.59 10.57 -14.41
C GLY A 127 10.47 9.60 -14.83
N ARG A 128 9.69 9.08 -13.88
CA ARG A 128 8.60 8.13 -14.09
C ARG A 128 7.24 8.69 -13.75
N ILE A 129 6.23 8.04 -14.31
CA ILE A 129 4.84 8.36 -14.02
C ILE A 129 4.50 8.05 -12.56
N SER A 130 3.57 8.81 -11.97
CA SER A 130 2.99 8.46 -10.66
C SER A 130 2.05 7.26 -10.72
N GLY A 131 1.52 6.93 -11.90
CA GLY A 131 0.28 6.17 -12.02
C GLY A 131 -0.93 7.05 -11.77
N GLY A 132 -2.10 6.56 -12.14
CA GLY A 132 -3.35 7.31 -12.10
C GLY A 132 -4.59 6.42 -11.98
N SER A 133 -5.80 6.97 -12.08
CA SER A 133 -6.07 8.40 -12.26
C SER A 133 -5.93 9.19 -10.97
N SER A 134 -5.86 8.58 -9.78
CA SER A 134 -5.68 9.29 -8.51
C SER A 134 -4.21 9.66 -8.24
N SER A 135 -3.58 10.32 -9.22
CA SER A 135 -2.15 10.59 -9.27
C SER A 135 -1.68 11.48 -8.12
N GLY A 136 -2.28 12.67 -7.97
CA GLY A 136 -1.92 13.61 -6.92
C GLY A 136 -2.16 13.04 -5.51
N SER A 137 -3.26 12.30 -5.31
CA SER A 137 -3.59 11.69 -4.01
C SER A 137 -2.50 10.72 -3.53
N ALA A 138 -2.03 9.83 -4.41
CA ALA A 138 -0.99 8.86 -4.05
C ALA A 138 0.36 9.55 -3.76
N VAL A 139 0.75 10.51 -4.60
CA VAL A 139 2.02 11.24 -4.45
C VAL A 139 2.01 12.13 -3.21
N ALA A 140 0.88 12.78 -2.89
CA ALA A 140 0.75 13.59 -1.69
C ALA A 140 0.96 12.78 -0.40
N VAL A 141 0.44 11.55 -0.34
CA VAL A 141 0.69 10.63 0.79
C VAL A 141 2.13 10.13 0.79
N ALA A 142 2.65 9.71 -0.37
CA ALA A 142 3.99 9.13 -0.48
C ALA A 142 5.11 10.12 -0.11
N LEU A 143 4.96 11.40 -0.45
CA LEU A 143 5.93 12.45 -0.10
C LEU A 143 5.74 13.00 1.32
N GLY A 144 4.73 12.52 2.05
CA GLY A 144 4.38 12.98 3.39
C GLY A 144 3.82 14.39 3.43
N LEU A 145 3.15 14.84 2.35
CA LEU A 145 2.46 16.14 2.30
C LEU A 145 1.17 16.09 3.12
N VAL A 146 0.51 14.93 3.10
CA VAL A 146 -0.69 14.62 3.89
C VAL A 146 -0.58 13.23 4.51
N ASP A 147 -1.42 12.95 5.51
CA ASP A 147 -1.47 11.65 6.16
C ASP A 147 -2.36 10.66 5.41
N LEU A 148 -3.46 11.18 4.86
CA LEU A 148 -4.48 10.42 4.16
C LEU A 148 -4.90 11.18 2.89
N ALA A 149 -5.27 10.46 1.85
CA ALA A 149 -5.90 11.07 0.69
C ALA A 149 -7.05 10.24 0.14
N LEU A 150 -8.11 10.91 -0.31
CA LEU A 150 -9.18 10.28 -1.06
C LEU A 150 -8.81 10.21 -2.54
N GLY A 151 -9.18 9.11 -3.17
CA GLY A 151 -9.15 8.92 -4.62
C GLY A 151 -10.47 8.33 -5.10
N THR A 152 -10.48 7.95 -6.38
CA THR A 152 -11.54 7.09 -6.93
C THR A 152 -10.90 5.91 -7.64
N ASP A 153 -11.62 4.79 -7.70
CA ASP A 153 -11.19 3.58 -8.37
C ASP A 153 -12.37 2.91 -9.09
N THR A 154 -12.32 2.93 -10.42
CA THR A 154 -13.18 2.14 -11.31
C THR A 154 -12.44 0.88 -11.79
N ALA A 155 -11.22 1.08 -12.28
CA ALA A 155 -10.45 0.09 -13.02
C ALA A 155 -9.05 -0.17 -12.44
N GLY A 156 -8.65 0.56 -11.39
CA GLY A 156 -7.30 0.49 -10.83
C GLY A 156 -6.78 1.79 -10.23
N SER A 157 -7.56 2.87 -10.30
CA SER A 157 -7.10 4.23 -9.96
C SER A 157 -6.82 4.48 -8.47
N GLY A 158 -7.25 3.59 -7.58
CA GLY A 158 -6.90 3.56 -6.15
C GLY A 158 -5.77 2.58 -5.83
N ARG A 159 -5.34 1.78 -6.81
CA ARG A 159 -4.44 0.62 -6.63
C ARG A 159 -3.10 0.80 -7.34
N VAL A 160 -3.13 1.08 -8.65
CA VAL A 160 -1.92 1.30 -9.47
C VAL A 160 -1.03 2.40 -8.89
N PRO A 161 -1.51 3.64 -8.64
CA PRO A 161 -0.65 4.68 -8.10
C PRO A 161 -0.20 4.39 -6.66
N ALA A 162 -0.93 3.58 -5.88
CA ALA A 162 -0.47 3.15 -4.56
C ALA A 162 0.81 2.28 -4.67
N ALA A 163 0.78 1.28 -5.55
CA ALA A 163 1.91 0.38 -5.77
C ALA A 163 3.15 1.12 -6.30
N LEU A 164 2.97 2.02 -7.27
CA LEU A 164 4.08 2.74 -7.89
C LEU A 164 4.75 3.76 -6.95
N ASN A 165 4.05 4.23 -5.92
CA ASN A 165 4.57 5.21 -4.97
C ASN A 165 4.85 4.62 -3.57
N GLY A 166 4.71 3.30 -3.40
CA GLY A 166 5.04 2.63 -2.14
C GLY A 166 4.10 3.01 -0.98
N VAL A 167 2.81 3.24 -1.27
CA VAL A 167 1.78 3.54 -0.26
C VAL A 167 0.65 2.51 -0.30
N VAL A 168 -0.19 2.50 0.73
CA VAL A 168 -1.38 1.65 0.79
C VAL A 168 -2.50 2.28 -0.02
N GLY A 169 -3.18 1.47 -0.83
CA GLY A 169 -4.36 1.84 -1.60
C GLY A 169 -5.52 0.91 -1.29
N LEU A 170 -6.52 1.40 -0.56
CA LEU A 170 -7.72 0.65 -0.22
C LEU A 170 -8.83 0.99 -1.21
N LYS A 171 -9.33 -0.03 -1.90
CA LYS A 171 -10.49 0.03 -2.79
C LYS A 171 -11.65 -0.73 -2.14
N PRO A 172 -12.66 -0.03 -1.59
CA PRO A 172 -13.75 -0.69 -0.88
C PRO A 172 -14.65 -1.47 -1.83
N THR A 173 -15.48 -2.33 -1.28
CA THR A 173 -16.60 -2.96 -1.97
C THR A 173 -17.45 -1.89 -2.68
N PRO A 174 -17.83 -2.09 -3.95
CA PRO A 174 -18.71 -1.16 -4.65
C PRO A 174 -19.99 -0.88 -3.86
N GLY A 175 -20.34 0.40 -3.74
CA GLY A 175 -21.50 0.87 -2.97
C GLY A 175 -21.31 0.94 -1.45
N LEU A 176 -20.13 0.61 -0.90
CA LEU A 176 -19.88 0.72 0.54
C LEU A 176 -19.67 2.17 1.01
N VAL A 177 -19.02 3.00 0.18
CA VAL A 177 -18.82 4.42 0.43
C VAL A 177 -19.68 5.19 -0.57
N PRO A 178 -20.49 6.17 -0.13
CA PRO A 178 -21.34 6.95 -1.02
C PRO A 178 -20.50 7.73 -2.05
N THR A 179 -21.03 7.82 -3.26
CA THR A 179 -20.42 8.53 -4.40
C THR A 179 -21.15 9.84 -4.73
N ASP A 180 -22.11 10.27 -3.92
CA ASP A 180 -22.71 11.60 -4.05
C ASP A 180 -21.62 12.68 -3.94
N GLY A 181 -21.69 13.70 -4.80
CA GLY A 181 -20.64 14.72 -4.92
C GLY A 181 -19.33 14.20 -5.53
N VAL A 182 -19.35 13.07 -6.25
CA VAL A 182 -18.22 12.60 -7.06
C VAL A 182 -18.60 12.72 -8.53
N VAL A 183 -17.78 13.41 -9.33
CA VAL A 183 -17.93 13.42 -10.80
C VAL A 183 -17.66 12.01 -11.32
N PRO A 184 -18.66 11.33 -11.91
CA PRO A 184 -18.55 9.91 -12.24
C PRO A 184 -17.65 9.67 -13.44
N ALA A 185 -17.01 8.50 -13.46
CA ALA A 185 -16.32 7.95 -14.62
C ALA A 185 -17.14 6.80 -15.20
N CYS A 186 -17.44 5.79 -14.38
CA CYS A 186 -18.43 4.75 -14.67
C CYS A 186 -19.27 4.58 -13.40
N ALA A 187 -20.37 5.32 -13.30
CA ALA A 187 -21.14 5.48 -12.06
C ALA A 187 -21.51 4.15 -11.39
N SER A 188 -21.87 3.12 -12.16
CA SER A 188 -22.23 1.80 -11.63
C SER A 188 -21.06 1.01 -11.01
N LEU A 189 -19.82 1.40 -11.34
CA LEU A 189 -18.58 0.72 -10.94
C LEU A 189 -17.73 1.55 -9.99
N ASP A 190 -17.95 2.86 -9.90
CA ASP A 190 -17.05 3.77 -9.19
C ASP A 190 -17.02 3.52 -7.67
N CYS A 191 -15.82 3.59 -7.10
CA CYS A 191 -15.60 3.54 -5.66
C CYS A 191 -14.76 4.73 -5.24
N VAL A 192 -15.13 5.43 -4.17
CA VAL A 192 -14.18 6.30 -3.44
C VAL A 192 -13.12 5.40 -2.79
N SER A 193 -11.85 5.66 -3.05
CA SER A 193 -10.71 4.90 -2.52
C SER A 193 -9.93 5.70 -1.49
N VAL A 194 -9.14 5.03 -0.66
CA VAL A 194 -8.29 5.66 0.35
C VAL A 194 -6.82 5.35 0.10
N PHE A 195 -5.98 6.38 0.14
CA PHE A 195 -4.53 6.25 0.23
C PHE A 195 -4.05 6.57 1.64
N ALA A 196 -3.13 5.76 2.16
CA ALA A 196 -2.52 5.92 3.47
C ALA A 196 -1.10 5.37 3.50
N ARG A 197 -0.33 5.65 4.55
CA ARG A 197 1.01 5.06 4.74
C ARG A 197 0.92 3.64 5.30
N THR A 198 -0.11 3.36 6.08
CA THR A 198 -0.32 2.07 6.73
C THR A 198 -1.70 1.47 6.44
N VAL A 199 -1.79 0.14 6.58
CA VAL A 199 -3.06 -0.59 6.44
C VAL A 199 -4.08 -0.11 7.49
N ASP A 200 -3.63 0.16 8.71
CA ASP A 200 -4.48 0.56 9.82
C ASP A 200 -5.09 1.95 9.61
N GLU A 201 -4.30 2.91 9.12
CA GLU A 201 -4.79 4.25 8.75
C GLU A 201 -5.86 4.16 7.63
N ALA A 202 -5.61 3.35 6.58
CA ALA A 202 -6.57 3.17 5.50
C ALA A 202 -7.89 2.53 5.97
N GLN A 203 -7.80 1.53 6.85
CA GLN A 203 -9.00 0.90 7.42
C GLN A 203 -9.77 1.83 8.36
N ALA A 204 -9.07 2.59 9.20
CA ALA A 204 -9.69 3.55 10.11
C ALA A 204 -10.46 4.61 9.31
N ALA A 205 -9.86 5.12 8.23
CA ALA A 205 -10.55 6.01 7.30
C ALA A 205 -11.78 5.33 6.69
N LEU A 206 -11.65 4.14 6.11
CA LEU A 206 -12.79 3.44 5.49
C LEU A 206 -13.98 3.29 6.45
N ARG A 207 -13.76 2.90 7.71
CA ARG A 207 -14.83 2.74 8.70
C ARG A 207 -15.61 4.02 8.96
N LEU A 208 -14.97 5.18 8.81
CA LEU A 208 -15.63 6.48 8.94
C LEU A 208 -16.36 6.88 7.66
N LEU A 209 -15.86 6.46 6.50
CA LEU A 209 -16.42 6.78 5.19
C LEU A 209 -17.62 5.90 4.82
N ALA A 210 -17.63 4.65 5.27
CA ALA A 210 -18.59 3.65 4.85
C ALA A 210 -20.00 3.89 5.43
N ASP A 211 -21.02 3.54 4.66
CA ASP A 211 -22.36 3.40 5.19
C ASP A 211 -22.46 2.18 6.11
N PRO A 212 -23.38 2.20 7.09
CA PRO A 212 -23.70 1.01 7.88
C PRO A 212 -24.07 -0.15 6.96
N ALA A 213 -23.29 -1.22 7.01
CA ALA A 213 -23.49 -2.39 6.17
C ALA A 213 -23.79 -3.64 7.03
N PRO A 214 -24.54 -4.61 6.49
CA PRO A 214 -24.67 -5.93 7.08
C PRO A 214 -23.30 -6.57 7.31
N ALA A 215 -23.22 -7.43 8.33
CA ALA A 215 -21.99 -8.12 8.72
C ALA A 215 -21.27 -8.76 7.52
N ALA A 216 -19.94 -8.76 7.57
CA ALA A 216 -19.13 -9.49 6.63
C ALA A 216 -19.56 -10.97 6.60
N PRO A 217 -19.38 -11.67 5.46
CA PRO A 217 -19.61 -13.10 5.42
C PRO A 217 -18.86 -13.82 6.55
N GLY A 218 -19.29 -15.02 6.94
CA GLY A 218 -18.51 -15.85 7.87
C GLY A 218 -17.19 -16.28 7.24
N ARG A 219 -16.11 -16.35 8.02
CA ARG A 219 -14.83 -16.96 7.61
C ARG A 219 -14.79 -18.38 8.17
N ARG A 220 -14.37 -19.35 7.35
CA ARG A 220 -14.14 -20.71 7.83
C ARG A 220 -12.93 -20.73 8.80
N PRO A 221 -13.03 -21.37 9.97
CA PRO A 221 -11.89 -21.57 10.85
C PRO A 221 -10.70 -22.26 10.15
N GLY A 222 -9.51 -22.07 10.69
CA GLY A 222 -8.26 -22.63 10.17
C GLY A 222 -7.30 -21.57 9.61
N PRO A 223 -6.29 -21.99 8.84
CA PRO A 223 -5.30 -21.09 8.26
C PRO A 223 -5.95 -20.13 7.25
N TRP A 224 -5.22 -19.07 6.90
CA TRP A 224 -5.60 -18.23 5.77
C TRP A 224 -5.44 -19.01 4.46
N ARG A 225 -6.41 -18.93 3.56
CA ARG A 225 -6.35 -19.54 2.23
C ARG A 225 -6.18 -18.42 1.22
N VAL A 226 -5.05 -18.43 0.51
CA VAL A 226 -4.72 -17.36 -0.43
C VAL A 226 -4.55 -17.96 -1.82
N ALA A 227 -5.41 -17.53 -2.75
CA ALA A 227 -5.25 -17.84 -4.15
C ALA A 227 -4.06 -17.05 -4.72
N VAL A 228 -3.11 -17.74 -5.33
CA VAL A 228 -1.91 -17.18 -5.95
C VAL A 228 -1.73 -17.84 -7.31
N PRO A 229 -2.00 -17.14 -8.42
CA PRO A 229 -1.80 -17.69 -9.75
C PRO A 229 -0.34 -18.06 -9.97
N ALA A 230 -0.10 -19.19 -10.62
CA ALA A 230 1.23 -19.59 -11.06
C ALA A 230 1.87 -18.50 -11.94
N ALA A 231 3.19 -18.35 -11.87
CA ALA A 231 3.92 -17.28 -12.57
C ALA A 231 3.63 -17.23 -14.09
N ALA A 232 3.45 -18.39 -14.72
CA ALA A 232 3.10 -18.49 -16.15
C ALA A 232 1.74 -17.86 -16.50
N ARG A 233 0.80 -17.77 -15.54
CA ARG A 233 -0.53 -17.15 -15.73
C ARG A 233 -0.48 -15.62 -15.55
N LEU A 234 0.57 -15.07 -14.95
CA LEU A 234 0.70 -13.63 -14.73
C LEU A 234 1.02 -12.85 -16.02
N GLY A 235 1.45 -13.53 -17.08
CA GLY A 235 1.86 -12.89 -18.33
C GLY A 235 3.17 -12.11 -18.17
N VAL A 236 3.36 -11.09 -19.01
CA VAL A 236 4.62 -10.33 -19.06
C VAL A 236 4.66 -9.29 -17.93
N LEU A 237 5.60 -9.48 -17.00
CA LEU A 237 5.95 -8.54 -15.94
C LEU A 237 7.30 -7.89 -16.23
N ALA A 238 7.55 -6.71 -15.66
CA ALA A 238 8.89 -6.12 -15.66
C ALA A 238 9.90 -7.00 -14.90
N ASP A 239 11.18 -6.85 -15.23
CA ASP A 239 12.25 -7.67 -14.67
C ASP A 239 12.24 -7.63 -13.14
N GLY A 240 12.36 -8.81 -12.53
CA GLY A 240 12.33 -8.99 -11.08
C GLY A 240 10.95 -8.96 -10.42
N TRP A 241 9.90 -8.49 -11.09
CA TRP A 241 8.56 -8.37 -10.48
C TRP A 241 7.91 -9.72 -10.21
N ALA A 242 8.11 -10.71 -11.09
CA ALA A 242 7.66 -12.09 -10.86
C ALA A 242 8.30 -12.69 -9.60
N ALA A 243 9.61 -12.49 -9.41
CA ALA A 243 10.32 -12.95 -8.22
C ALA A 243 9.87 -12.20 -6.95
N ALA A 244 9.59 -10.90 -7.05
CA ALA A 244 9.09 -10.11 -5.94
C ALA A 244 7.67 -10.51 -5.51
N HIS A 245 6.78 -10.82 -6.47
CA HIS A 245 5.45 -11.37 -6.20
C HIS A 245 5.54 -12.75 -5.55
N ALA A 246 6.38 -13.65 -6.08
CA ALA A 246 6.63 -14.95 -5.48
C ALA A 246 7.17 -14.83 -4.04
N ALA A 247 8.06 -13.87 -3.77
CA ALA A 247 8.55 -13.59 -2.43
C ALA A 247 7.44 -13.07 -1.49
N ALA A 248 6.48 -12.28 -1.98
CA ALA A 248 5.33 -11.85 -1.21
C ALA A 248 4.40 -13.04 -0.86
N ALA A 249 4.14 -13.92 -1.82
CA ALA A 249 3.41 -15.17 -1.58
C ALA A 249 4.15 -16.04 -0.54
N GLY A 250 5.48 -16.17 -0.64
CA GLY A 250 6.32 -16.88 0.33
C GLY A 250 6.20 -16.31 1.75
N ARG A 251 6.06 -14.99 1.92
CA ARG A 251 5.82 -14.38 3.25
C ARG A 251 4.48 -14.80 3.84
N LEU A 252 3.42 -14.90 3.04
CA LEU A 252 2.12 -15.41 3.51
C LEU A 252 2.21 -16.90 3.89
N ALA A 253 2.88 -17.72 3.08
CA ALA A 253 3.10 -19.12 3.40
C ALA A 253 3.89 -19.30 4.71
N ALA A 254 4.97 -18.54 4.89
CA ALA A 254 5.76 -18.54 6.13
C ALA A 254 4.96 -18.07 7.36
N ALA A 255 3.94 -17.23 7.15
CA ALA A 255 2.99 -16.82 8.18
C ALA A 255 1.84 -17.83 8.41
N GLY A 256 1.91 -19.01 7.80
CA GLY A 256 0.93 -20.10 7.97
C GLY A 256 -0.27 -20.05 7.03
N ALA A 257 -0.22 -19.26 5.95
CA ALA A 257 -1.26 -19.28 4.93
C ALA A 257 -1.07 -20.49 3.98
N GLU A 258 -2.19 -21.13 3.62
CA GLU A 258 -2.26 -22.10 2.54
C GLU A 258 -2.35 -21.37 1.21
N LEU A 259 -1.37 -21.57 0.33
CA LEU A 259 -1.38 -21.02 -1.02
C LEU A 259 -2.01 -22.02 -2.00
N ARG A 260 -2.86 -21.52 -2.91
CA ARG A 260 -3.53 -22.35 -3.92
C ARG A 260 -3.45 -21.69 -5.29
N ASP A 261 -3.20 -22.48 -6.34
CA ASP A 261 -3.24 -21.94 -7.70
C ASP A 261 -4.66 -21.48 -8.07
N LEU A 262 -4.76 -20.46 -8.91
CA LEU A 262 -6.02 -19.94 -9.43
C LEU A 262 -5.86 -19.63 -10.91
N ASP A 263 -6.85 -20.05 -11.69
CA ASP A 263 -6.94 -19.64 -13.08
C ASP A 263 -7.54 -18.22 -13.20
N LEU A 264 -6.82 -17.34 -13.90
CA LEU A 264 -7.22 -15.96 -14.10
C LEU A 264 -8.14 -15.76 -15.31
N ALA A 265 -8.38 -16.78 -16.13
CA ALA A 265 -9.17 -16.63 -17.35
C ALA A 265 -10.55 -15.95 -17.15
N PRO A 266 -11.36 -16.27 -16.11
CA PRO A 266 -12.61 -15.55 -15.86
C PRO A 266 -12.41 -14.07 -15.49
N PHE A 267 -11.33 -13.75 -14.78
CA PHE A 267 -10.98 -12.38 -14.40
C PHE A 267 -10.51 -11.58 -15.60
N ASP A 268 -9.67 -12.16 -16.45
CA ASP A 268 -9.17 -11.54 -17.68
C ASP A 268 -10.31 -11.29 -18.67
N ALA A 269 -11.23 -12.25 -18.84
CA ALA A 269 -12.41 -12.09 -19.67
C ALA A 269 -13.34 -10.99 -19.14
N ALA A 270 -13.55 -10.90 -17.82
CA ALA A 270 -14.34 -9.83 -17.23
C ALA A 270 -13.66 -8.47 -17.42
N ALA A 271 -12.34 -8.39 -17.23
CA ALA A 271 -11.56 -7.17 -17.48
C ALA A 271 -11.70 -6.67 -18.94
N ALA A 272 -11.77 -7.59 -19.91
CA ALA A 272 -11.94 -7.23 -21.32
C ALA A 272 -13.28 -6.54 -21.61
N LEU A 273 -14.34 -6.85 -20.87
CA LEU A 273 -15.65 -6.19 -21.01
C LEU A 273 -15.63 -4.71 -20.63
N LEU A 274 -14.67 -4.26 -19.80
CA LEU A 274 -14.64 -2.88 -19.32
C LEU A 274 -14.38 -1.87 -20.45
N TYR A 275 -13.35 -2.11 -21.26
CA TYR A 275 -12.95 -1.21 -22.36
C TYR A 275 -13.27 -1.77 -23.74
N GLY A 276 -13.39 -3.09 -23.89
CA GLY A 276 -13.78 -3.74 -25.15
C GLY A 276 -15.29 -4.01 -25.26
N GLY A 277 -16.03 -3.84 -24.16
CA GLY A 277 -17.49 -4.01 -24.10
C GLY A 277 -18.22 -2.69 -23.84
N ALA A 278 -19.47 -2.80 -23.41
CA ALA A 278 -20.42 -1.70 -23.32
C ALA A 278 -20.31 -0.89 -22.01
N PHE A 279 -19.58 -1.37 -21.00
CA PHE A 279 -19.40 -0.64 -19.74
C PHE A 279 -18.66 0.69 -19.93
N VAL A 280 -17.83 0.81 -20.97
CA VAL A 280 -17.17 2.08 -21.33
C VAL A 280 -18.18 3.19 -21.65
N ALA A 281 -19.40 2.85 -22.09
CA ALA A 281 -20.46 3.80 -22.43
C ALA A 281 -20.86 4.70 -21.25
N GLU A 282 -20.65 4.26 -20.00
CA GLU A 282 -20.91 5.11 -18.83
C GLU A 282 -20.02 6.35 -18.79
N ARG A 283 -18.83 6.32 -19.39
CA ARG A 283 -17.98 7.53 -19.51
C ARG A 283 -18.64 8.59 -20.37
N TYR A 284 -19.27 8.18 -21.47
CA TYR A 284 -20.05 9.10 -22.30
C TYR A 284 -21.31 9.56 -21.57
N ALA A 285 -22.00 8.66 -20.86
CA ALA A 285 -23.16 9.06 -20.06
C ALA A 285 -22.83 10.10 -18.98
N ALA A 286 -21.62 10.02 -18.39
CA ALA A 286 -21.16 10.93 -17.36
C ALA A 286 -20.79 12.33 -17.88
N VAL A 287 -19.97 12.40 -18.94
CA VAL A 287 -19.36 13.68 -19.39
C VAL A 287 -19.36 13.86 -20.91
N GLY A 288 -19.95 12.95 -21.67
CA GLY A 288 -19.87 12.90 -23.14
C GLY A 288 -20.39 14.16 -23.82
N ALA A 289 -21.56 14.66 -23.43
CA ALA A 289 -22.13 15.88 -23.99
C ALA A 289 -21.23 17.11 -23.75
N PHE A 290 -20.60 17.20 -22.57
CA PHE A 290 -19.62 18.25 -22.29
C PHE A 290 -18.37 18.09 -23.16
N VAL A 291 -17.83 16.88 -23.24
CA VAL A 291 -16.61 16.57 -24.02
C VAL A 291 -16.81 16.86 -25.50
N ASP A 292 -17.95 16.48 -26.08
CA ASP A 292 -18.28 16.79 -27.48
C ASP A 292 -18.27 18.31 -27.70
N ALA A 293 -18.99 19.06 -26.87
CA ALA A 293 -19.08 20.51 -27.00
C ALA A 293 -17.72 21.21 -26.75
N ALA A 294 -16.91 20.72 -25.81
CA ALA A 294 -15.57 21.24 -25.55
C ALA A 294 -14.61 20.96 -26.72
N ALA A 295 -14.67 19.77 -27.30
CA ALA A 295 -13.87 19.40 -28.47
C ALA A 295 -14.24 20.25 -29.70
N GLU A 296 -15.53 20.48 -29.94
CA GLU A 296 -16.02 21.33 -31.04
C GLU A 296 -15.52 22.78 -30.94
N ARG A 297 -15.38 23.30 -29.72
CA ARG A 297 -14.85 24.65 -29.46
C ARG A 297 -13.32 24.72 -29.43
N GLY A 298 -12.62 23.59 -29.55
CA GLY A 298 -11.16 23.54 -29.47
C GLY A 298 -10.60 23.90 -28.09
N ASP A 299 -11.25 23.40 -27.03
CA ASP A 299 -10.86 23.69 -25.64
C ASP A 299 -9.42 23.21 -25.34
N PRO A 300 -8.48 24.14 -25.00
CA PRO A 300 -7.09 23.77 -24.70
C PRO A 300 -6.93 23.01 -23.39
N GLY A 301 -7.96 23.00 -22.53
CA GLY A 301 -8.00 22.24 -21.28
C GLY A 301 -8.51 20.81 -21.44
N LEU A 302 -8.87 20.37 -22.65
CA LEU A 302 -9.33 19.00 -22.92
C LEU A 302 -8.16 18.11 -23.35
N ASP A 303 -7.97 16.97 -22.66
CA ASP A 303 -6.97 15.98 -23.04
C ASP A 303 -7.47 15.17 -24.26
N GLY A 304 -6.69 15.15 -25.34
CA GLY A 304 -7.10 14.51 -26.60
C GLY A 304 -7.34 13.01 -26.48
N VAL A 305 -6.51 12.29 -25.70
CA VAL A 305 -6.67 10.83 -25.51
C VAL A 305 -7.94 10.53 -24.72
N VAL A 306 -8.21 11.31 -23.66
CA VAL A 306 -9.45 11.18 -22.88
C VAL A 306 -10.67 11.52 -23.72
N ALA A 307 -10.62 12.61 -24.50
CA ALA A 307 -11.70 13.02 -25.38
C ALA A 307 -12.06 11.90 -26.38
N ASP A 308 -11.06 11.33 -27.06
CA ASP A 308 -11.28 10.25 -28.02
C ASP A 308 -11.92 9.01 -27.38
N ILE A 309 -11.44 8.61 -26.19
CA ILE A 309 -12.00 7.48 -25.43
C ILE A 309 -13.47 7.73 -25.10
N VAL A 310 -13.80 8.91 -24.54
CA VAL A 310 -15.16 9.25 -24.14
C VAL A 310 -16.09 9.31 -25.35
N ARG A 311 -15.68 9.99 -26.44
CA ARG A 311 -16.49 10.14 -27.66
C ARG A 311 -16.73 8.82 -28.38
N ALA A 312 -15.73 7.94 -28.41
CA ALA A 312 -15.89 6.58 -28.94
C ALA A 312 -16.92 5.78 -28.14
N ALA A 313 -16.97 5.95 -26.83
CA ALA A 313 -17.91 5.28 -25.95
C ALA A 313 -19.39 5.65 -26.22
N GLY A 314 -19.65 6.85 -26.76
CA GLY A 314 -21.00 7.28 -27.17
C GLY A 314 -21.60 6.50 -28.35
N ARG A 315 -20.81 5.65 -29.01
CA ARG A 315 -21.23 4.86 -30.19
C ARG A 315 -21.64 3.43 -29.84
N VAL A 316 -21.59 3.06 -28.56
CA VAL A 316 -21.95 1.71 -28.11
C VAL A 316 -23.47 1.52 -28.17
N PRO A 317 -24.00 0.53 -28.92
CA PRO A 317 -25.44 0.32 -29.02
C PRO A 317 -25.99 -0.38 -27.76
N ALA A 318 -27.20 0.01 -27.33
CA ALA A 318 -27.80 -0.46 -26.07
C ALA A 318 -27.89 -2.00 -25.93
N HIS A 319 -28.12 -2.74 -27.03
CA HIS A 319 -28.19 -4.20 -26.97
C HIS A 319 -26.88 -4.85 -26.49
N ARG A 320 -25.72 -4.22 -26.76
CA ARG A 320 -24.42 -4.71 -26.28
C ARG A 320 -24.34 -4.68 -24.76
N LEU A 321 -24.91 -3.65 -24.12
CA LEU A 321 -24.95 -3.58 -22.66
C LEU A 321 -25.68 -4.77 -22.04
N PHE A 322 -26.81 -5.18 -22.60
CA PHE A 322 -27.54 -6.33 -22.09
C PHE A 322 -26.79 -7.66 -22.32
N ALA A 323 -26.13 -7.81 -23.47
CA ALA A 323 -25.28 -8.97 -23.74
C ALA A 323 -24.09 -9.04 -22.77
N ASP A 324 -23.38 -7.92 -22.57
CA ASP A 324 -22.21 -7.85 -21.71
C ASP A 324 -22.57 -7.99 -20.23
N ARG A 325 -23.76 -7.55 -19.80
CA ARG A 325 -24.27 -7.80 -18.44
C ARG A 325 -24.54 -9.28 -18.21
N ALA A 326 -25.16 -9.97 -19.18
CA ALA A 326 -25.39 -11.41 -19.07
C ALA A 326 -24.07 -12.19 -19.00
N GLU A 327 -23.10 -11.81 -19.85
CA GLU A 327 -21.77 -12.41 -19.83
C GLU A 327 -21.01 -12.10 -18.54
N LEU A 328 -21.11 -10.88 -18.01
CA LEU A 328 -20.49 -10.52 -16.74
C LEU A 328 -21.03 -11.36 -15.57
N GLU A 329 -22.34 -11.62 -15.50
CA GLU A 329 -22.89 -12.50 -14.46
C GLU A 329 -22.34 -13.93 -14.57
N ARG A 330 -22.22 -14.46 -15.79
CA ARG A 330 -21.60 -15.78 -16.04
C ARG A 330 -20.14 -15.82 -15.59
N LEU A 331 -19.37 -14.79 -15.95
CA LEU A 331 -17.96 -14.66 -15.57
C LEU A 331 -17.79 -14.45 -14.07
N ARG A 332 -18.69 -13.71 -13.42
CA ARG A 332 -18.70 -13.53 -11.97
C ARG A 332 -18.92 -14.84 -11.25
N ALA A 333 -19.91 -15.63 -11.68
CA ALA A 333 -20.13 -16.96 -11.11
C ALA A 333 -18.89 -17.84 -11.26
N ALA A 334 -18.24 -17.85 -12.44
CA ALA A 334 -17.03 -18.62 -12.68
C ALA A 334 -15.83 -18.14 -11.83
N ALA A 335 -15.59 -16.83 -11.74
CA ALA A 335 -14.51 -16.25 -10.96
C ALA A 335 -14.67 -16.55 -9.45
N LEU A 336 -15.88 -16.38 -8.91
CA LEU A 336 -16.16 -16.68 -7.50
C LEU A 336 -16.08 -18.19 -7.21
N ALA A 337 -16.54 -19.04 -8.13
CA ALA A 337 -16.38 -20.48 -8.01
C ALA A 337 -14.90 -20.89 -8.02
N GLY A 338 -14.09 -20.27 -8.88
CA GLY A 338 -12.64 -20.47 -8.92
C GLY A 338 -11.93 -20.05 -7.63
N LEU A 339 -12.34 -18.93 -7.01
CA LEU A 339 -11.85 -18.52 -5.70
C LEU A 339 -12.23 -19.52 -4.60
N GLY A 340 -13.40 -20.17 -4.71
CA GLY A 340 -13.86 -21.17 -3.76
C GLY A 340 -13.93 -20.62 -2.33
N ASP A 341 -13.19 -21.24 -1.40
CA ASP A 341 -13.09 -20.80 -0.01
C ASP A 341 -11.81 -20.01 0.30
N ALA A 342 -11.12 -19.50 -0.72
CA ALA A 342 -10.02 -18.57 -0.55
C ALA A 342 -10.49 -17.28 0.14
N ASP A 343 -9.69 -16.79 1.08
CA ASP A 343 -9.92 -15.54 1.79
C ASP A 343 -9.52 -14.32 0.96
N ALA A 344 -8.54 -14.50 0.07
CA ALA A 344 -8.08 -13.48 -0.85
C ALA A 344 -7.36 -14.11 -2.06
N LEU A 345 -7.31 -13.34 -3.14
CA LEU A 345 -6.44 -13.52 -4.29
C LEU A 345 -5.27 -12.53 -4.19
N LEU A 346 -4.03 -13.03 -4.26
CA LEU A 346 -2.82 -12.22 -4.27
C LEU A 346 -2.30 -12.05 -5.71
N LEU A 347 -2.24 -10.80 -6.17
CA LEU A 347 -1.70 -10.43 -7.48
C LEU A 347 -0.61 -9.38 -7.34
N PRO A 348 0.34 -9.26 -8.30
CA PRO A 348 1.02 -7.99 -8.52
C PRO A 348 -0.04 -6.90 -8.72
N THR A 349 0.15 -5.70 -8.18
CA THR A 349 -0.86 -4.64 -8.36
C THR A 349 -0.93 -4.17 -9.82
N THR A 350 0.19 -4.19 -10.51
CA THR A 350 0.35 -3.84 -11.93
C THR A 350 1.51 -4.64 -12.52
N THR A 351 1.85 -4.45 -13.80
CA THR A 351 2.85 -5.27 -14.49
C THR A 351 4.23 -4.62 -14.63
N TRP A 352 4.31 -3.29 -14.53
CA TRP A 352 5.52 -2.51 -14.79
C TRP A 352 5.37 -1.07 -14.29
N HIS A 353 6.46 -0.29 -14.33
CA HIS A 353 6.48 1.12 -13.95
C HIS A 353 7.13 1.95 -15.07
N PRO A 354 6.36 2.50 -16.02
CA PRO A 354 6.93 3.19 -17.18
C PRO A 354 7.47 4.60 -16.85
N THR A 355 8.39 5.05 -17.70
CA THR A 355 8.82 6.44 -17.82
C THR A 355 7.77 7.26 -18.56
N PHE A 356 7.86 8.60 -18.48
CA PHE A 356 7.01 9.47 -19.29
C PHE A 356 7.18 9.24 -20.79
N ALA A 357 8.42 9.00 -21.24
CA ALA A 357 8.72 8.75 -22.65
C ALA A 357 8.07 7.46 -23.17
N GLU A 358 8.07 6.38 -22.38
CA GLU A 358 7.40 5.13 -22.74
C GLU A 358 5.87 5.30 -22.82
N VAL A 359 5.27 6.09 -21.92
CA VAL A 359 3.84 6.41 -22.02
C VAL A 359 3.54 7.31 -23.22
N ALA A 360 4.39 8.28 -23.53
CA ALA A 360 4.21 9.14 -24.70
C ALA A 360 4.32 8.36 -26.02
N ALA A 361 5.17 7.33 -26.07
CA ALA A 361 5.34 6.49 -27.25
C ALA A 361 4.13 5.59 -27.54
N ASP A 362 3.43 5.12 -26.50
CA ASP A 362 2.21 4.31 -26.62
C ASP A 362 1.21 4.62 -25.49
N PRO A 363 0.47 5.73 -25.59
CA PRO A 363 -0.36 6.24 -24.49
C PRO A 363 -1.55 5.33 -24.15
N VAL A 364 -2.00 4.50 -25.09
CA VAL A 364 -3.13 3.58 -24.91
C VAL A 364 -2.65 2.22 -24.43
N GLY A 365 -1.65 1.63 -25.11
CA GLY A 365 -1.13 0.31 -24.76
C GLY A 365 -0.39 0.32 -23.42
N ALA A 366 0.35 1.40 -23.11
CA ALA A 366 0.98 1.54 -21.80
C ALA A 366 -0.05 1.55 -20.65
N ASN A 367 -1.16 2.28 -20.85
CA ASN A 367 -2.27 2.33 -19.90
C ASN A 367 -2.98 0.97 -19.76
N ALA A 368 -3.24 0.28 -20.88
CA ALA A 368 -3.86 -1.05 -20.87
C ALA A 368 -3.00 -2.07 -20.12
N ARG A 369 -1.67 -2.04 -20.32
CA ARG A 369 -0.71 -2.90 -19.61
C ARG A 369 -0.76 -2.68 -18.09
N LEU A 370 -0.89 -1.43 -17.64
CA LEU A 370 -1.05 -1.12 -16.20
C LEU A 370 -2.35 -1.68 -15.59
N GLY A 371 -3.40 -1.83 -16.40
CA GLY A 371 -4.73 -2.28 -15.97
C GLY A 371 -4.93 -3.80 -15.89
N ARG A 372 -3.95 -4.60 -16.32
CA ARG A 372 -4.07 -6.06 -16.49
C ARG A 372 -4.76 -6.75 -15.31
N PHE A 373 -4.30 -6.47 -14.10
CA PHE A 373 -4.80 -7.15 -12.89
C PHE A 373 -5.96 -6.41 -12.20
N THR A 374 -6.22 -5.16 -12.55
CA THR A 374 -7.09 -4.27 -11.77
C THR A 374 -8.48 -4.07 -12.37
N ASN A 375 -8.61 -4.20 -13.70
CA ASN A 375 -9.83 -3.88 -14.45
C ASN A 375 -11.07 -4.71 -14.08
N SER A 376 -10.91 -5.94 -13.55
CA SER A 376 -12.04 -6.84 -13.29
C SER A 376 -12.69 -6.65 -11.92
N ALA A 377 -11.99 -6.09 -10.94
CA ALA A 377 -12.42 -6.13 -9.54
C ALA A 377 -13.82 -5.54 -9.32
N ASN A 378 -14.11 -4.36 -9.88
CA ASN A 378 -15.39 -3.67 -9.65
C ASN A 378 -16.53 -4.33 -10.41
N LEU A 379 -16.28 -4.75 -11.66
CA LEU A 379 -17.24 -5.53 -12.46
C LEU A 379 -17.69 -6.80 -11.72
N LEU A 380 -16.75 -7.47 -11.06
CA LEU A 380 -17.00 -8.67 -10.28
C LEU A 380 -17.52 -8.40 -8.86
N GLY A 381 -17.71 -7.14 -8.47
CA GLY A 381 -18.21 -6.74 -7.14
C GLY A 381 -17.19 -6.89 -6.01
N LEU A 382 -15.91 -7.08 -6.32
CA LEU A 382 -14.85 -7.39 -5.36
C LEU A 382 -14.32 -6.14 -4.65
N CYS A 383 -13.75 -6.34 -3.46
CA CYS A 383 -12.94 -5.34 -2.76
C CYS A 383 -11.45 -5.65 -2.95
N ALA A 384 -10.58 -4.64 -2.77
CA ALA A 384 -9.15 -4.83 -2.93
C ALA A 384 -8.31 -3.92 -2.02
N LEU A 385 -7.14 -4.39 -1.65
CA LEU A 385 -6.16 -3.67 -0.85
C LEU A 385 -4.77 -3.82 -1.48
N ALA A 386 -4.29 -2.75 -2.12
CA ALA A 386 -2.93 -2.65 -2.62
C ALA A 386 -1.99 -2.22 -1.49
N VAL A 387 -0.87 -2.92 -1.34
CA VAL A 387 0.14 -2.65 -0.30
C VAL A 387 1.56 -2.72 -0.85
N PRO A 388 2.50 -1.97 -0.25
CA PRO A 388 3.92 -2.13 -0.54
C PRO A 388 4.39 -3.56 -0.24
N ALA A 389 5.22 -4.11 -1.12
CA ALA A 389 5.75 -5.47 -1.01
C ALA A 389 7.28 -5.54 -1.14
N GLY A 390 7.95 -4.38 -1.06
CA GLY A 390 9.39 -4.21 -1.17
C GLY A 390 9.76 -3.26 -2.30
N THR A 391 10.99 -3.39 -2.81
CA THR A 391 11.50 -2.62 -3.93
C THR A 391 12.11 -3.55 -4.97
N VAL A 392 12.00 -3.20 -6.25
CA VAL A 392 12.69 -3.87 -7.37
C VAL A 392 13.44 -2.81 -8.16
N GLY A 393 14.75 -2.98 -8.35
CA GLY A 393 15.58 -1.99 -9.04
C GLY A 393 15.59 -0.61 -8.37
N GLY A 394 15.46 -0.55 -7.05
CA GLY A 394 15.39 0.70 -6.28
C GLY A 394 14.04 1.42 -6.31
N LEU A 395 13.06 0.91 -7.06
CA LEU A 395 11.71 1.47 -7.16
C LEU A 395 10.71 0.68 -6.31
N PRO A 396 9.63 1.32 -5.81
CA PRO A 396 8.57 0.63 -5.09
C PRO A 396 7.94 -0.50 -5.91
N PHE A 397 7.73 -1.64 -5.26
CA PHE A 397 6.96 -2.76 -5.80
C PHE A 397 5.78 -3.04 -4.87
N GLY A 398 4.60 -3.26 -5.44
CA GLY A 398 3.36 -3.50 -4.71
C GLY A 398 2.63 -4.76 -5.15
N VAL A 399 1.96 -5.39 -4.20
CA VAL A 399 0.98 -6.46 -4.45
C VAL A 399 -0.39 -6.00 -4.00
N MET A 400 -1.43 -6.60 -4.53
CA MET A 400 -2.78 -6.39 -4.03
C MET A 400 -3.43 -7.70 -3.62
N LEU A 401 -4.17 -7.63 -2.51
CA LEU A 401 -5.10 -8.65 -2.10
C LEU A 401 -6.49 -8.26 -2.62
N VAL A 402 -7.16 -9.18 -3.30
CA VAL A 402 -8.52 -9.02 -3.83
C VAL A 402 -9.43 -10.02 -3.12
N GLY A 403 -10.57 -9.55 -2.62
CA GLY A 403 -11.49 -10.38 -1.85
C GLY A 403 -12.94 -10.22 -2.27
N PRO A 404 -13.81 -11.16 -1.88
CA PRO A 404 -15.25 -11.01 -2.02
C PRO A 404 -15.76 -9.69 -1.41
N PRO A 405 -16.98 -9.25 -1.78
CA PRO A 405 -17.61 -8.09 -1.16
C PRO A 405 -17.57 -8.16 0.38
N ARG A 406 -17.28 -7.03 1.01
CA ARG A 406 -17.29 -6.81 2.47
C ARG A 406 -16.25 -7.60 3.25
N THR A 407 -15.10 -7.86 2.65
CA THR A 407 -14.00 -8.60 3.28
C THR A 407 -12.76 -7.74 3.52
N GLU A 408 -12.88 -6.41 3.49
CA GLU A 408 -11.78 -5.45 3.67
C GLU A 408 -11.00 -5.70 4.97
N GLU A 409 -11.67 -6.08 6.06
CA GLU A 409 -11.00 -6.42 7.31
C GLU A 409 -10.14 -7.68 7.23
N ARG A 410 -10.57 -8.67 6.43
CA ARG A 410 -9.78 -9.87 6.16
C ARG A 410 -8.58 -9.54 5.29
N LEU A 411 -8.79 -8.73 4.24
CA LEU A 411 -7.70 -8.27 3.38
C LEU A 411 -6.66 -7.49 4.19
N ALA A 412 -7.08 -6.66 5.12
CA ALA A 412 -6.18 -5.94 6.02
C ALA A 412 -5.42 -6.87 6.97
N ALA A 413 -6.07 -7.90 7.53
CA ALA A 413 -5.40 -8.90 8.36
C ALA A 413 -4.28 -9.61 7.59
N LEU A 414 -4.57 -10.04 6.36
CA LEU A 414 -3.58 -10.62 5.45
C LEU A 414 -2.49 -9.62 5.05
N ALA A 415 -2.85 -8.37 4.75
CA ALA A 415 -1.91 -7.33 4.38
C ALA A 415 -0.92 -7.01 5.50
N ARG A 416 -1.34 -7.08 6.77
CA ARG A 416 -0.41 -6.94 7.91
C ARG A 416 0.65 -8.04 7.92
N LEU A 417 0.35 -9.26 7.48
CA LEU A 417 1.36 -10.32 7.34
C LEU A 417 2.38 -10.01 6.23
N LEU A 418 1.99 -9.23 5.22
CA LEU A 418 2.87 -8.79 4.14
C LEU A 418 3.70 -7.55 4.47
N THR A 419 3.15 -6.65 5.30
CA THR A 419 3.65 -5.29 5.55
C THR A 419 4.18 -5.08 6.97
N ALA A 420 4.02 -6.05 7.87
CA ALA A 420 4.57 -5.96 9.21
C ALA A 420 6.08 -5.72 9.14
N PRO A 421 6.61 -4.76 9.91
CA PRO A 421 8.03 -4.50 9.92
C PRO A 421 8.76 -5.77 10.39
N PRO A 422 9.90 -6.11 9.79
CA PRO A 422 10.70 -7.24 10.25
C PRO A 422 11.15 -7.00 11.69
N VAL A 423 11.20 -8.06 12.48
CA VAL A 423 11.76 -8.03 13.83
C VAL A 423 13.27 -8.04 13.72
N ARG A 424 13.92 -7.10 14.38
CA ARG A 424 15.38 -7.04 14.47
C ARG A 424 15.87 -7.96 15.58
N LEU A 425 16.71 -8.93 15.24
CA LEU A 425 17.32 -9.92 16.11
C LEU A 425 18.83 -9.70 16.15
N ALA A 426 19.38 -9.48 17.34
CA ALA A 426 20.82 -9.36 17.55
C ALA A 426 21.45 -10.74 17.78
N VAL A 427 22.48 -11.06 17.00
CA VAL A 427 23.22 -12.32 17.08
C VAL A 427 24.70 -12.06 17.33
N PHE A 428 25.31 -12.86 18.19
CA PHE A 428 26.69 -12.66 18.67
C PHE A 428 27.53 -13.95 18.60
N GLY A 429 27.06 -14.97 17.88
CA GLY A 429 27.62 -16.32 17.93
C GLY A 429 27.49 -17.13 16.65
N ALA A 430 27.09 -18.39 16.78
CA ALA A 430 27.04 -19.34 15.67
C ALA A 430 26.09 -18.95 14.53
N HIS A 431 25.20 -17.97 14.75
CA HIS A 431 24.31 -17.41 13.74
C HIS A 431 24.86 -16.17 13.00
N LEU A 432 26.05 -15.66 13.35
CA LEU A 432 26.70 -14.58 12.59
C LEU A 432 26.95 -14.99 11.13
N THR A 433 27.08 -14.03 10.23
CA THR A 433 27.37 -14.28 8.81
C THR A 433 28.60 -15.18 8.67
N GLY A 434 28.48 -16.25 7.88
CA GLY A 434 29.56 -17.22 7.67
C GLY A 434 29.79 -18.21 8.83
N GLN A 435 29.02 -18.15 9.91
CA GLN A 435 29.08 -19.12 11.00
C GLN A 435 28.11 -20.30 10.79
N PRO A 436 28.33 -21.46 11.47
CA PRO A 436 27.67 -22.73 11.12
C PRO A 436 26.14 -22.74 11.18
N LEU A 437 25.51 -21.87 11.97
CA LEU A 437 24.06 -21.80 12.14
C LEU A 437 23.42 -20.63 11.41
N ASN A 438 24.17 -19.82 10.67
CA ASN A 438 23.62 -18.69 9.92
C ASN A 438 22.53 -19.12 8.93
N GLY A 439 22.67 -20.32 8.34
CA GLY A 439 21.68 -20.93 7.46
C GLY A 439 20.28 -21.06 8.08
N GLN A 440 20.18 -21.13 9.41
CA GLN A 440 18.88 -21.16 10.10
C GLN A 440 18.16 -19.81 10.01
N LEU A 441 18.90 -18.70 10.12
CA LEU A 441 18.30 -17.37 9.97
C LEU A 441 17.84 -17.15 8.53
N THR A 442 18.69 -17.45 7.55
CA THR A 442 18.35 -17.25 6.13
C THR A 442 17.21 -18.15 5.67
N ALA A 443 17.16 -19.41 6.13
CA ALA A 443 16.04 -20.33 5.88
C ALA A 443 14.70 -19.81 6.45
N LEU A 444 14.76 -19.04 7.54
CA LEU A 444 13.61 -18.38 8.16
C LEU A 444 13.31 -16.99 7.56
N GLY A 445 13.92 -16.65 6.42
CA GLY A 445 13.74 -15.37 5.74
C GLY A 445 14.53 -14.21 6.34
N GLY A 446 15.48 -14.51 7.22
CA GLY A 446 16.37 -13.54 7.84
C GLY A 446 17.29 -12.85 6.84
N ARG A 447 17.48 -11.54 7.01
CA ARG A 447 18.41 -10.73 6.22
C ARG A 447 19.37 -9.99 7.14
N PHE A 448 20.64 -9.94 6.77
CA PHE A 448 21.62 -9.11 7.45
C PHE A 448 21.21 -7.63 7.34
N ALA A 449 21.16 -6.93 8.47
CA ALA A 449 20.81 -5.51 8.53
C ALA A 449 22.05 -4.64 8.77
N ALA A 450 22.84 -4.95 9.80
CA ALA A 450 24.04 -4.19 10.14
C ALA A 450 24.97 -4.96 11.08
N GLY A 451 26.25 -4.60 11.10
CA GLY A 451 27.16 -4.95 12.19
C GLY A 451 26.84 -4.10 13.42
N VAL A 452 26.86 -4.70 14.61
CA VAL A 452 26.55 -4.03 15.87
C VAL A 452 27.53 -4.41 16.97
N ARG A 453 27.48 -3.67 18.09
CA ARG A 453 28.12 -4.08 19.34
C ARG A 453 27.10 -4.03 20.47
N THR A 454 27.24 -4.91 21.46
CA THR A 454 26.52 -4.73 22.72
C THR A 454 26.97 -3.45 23.43
N ALA A 455 26.15 -2.93 24.34
CA ALA A 455 26.62 -2.02 25.38
C ALA A 455 27.74 -2.68 26.23
N PRO A 456 28.60 -1.92 26.94
CA PRO A 456 29.74 -2.47 27.69
C PRO A 456 29.33 -3.11 29.03
N GLU A 457 28.25 -3.89 29.03
CA GLU A 457 27.64 -4.51 30.22
C GLU A 457 27.42 -6.02 30.02
N TYR A 458 28.09 -6.62 29.04
CA TYR A 458 27.94 -8.04 28.70
C TYR A 458 29.27 -8.80 28.77
N ARG A 459 29.19 -10.09 29.12
CA ARG A 459 30.27 -11.06 29.02
C ARG A 459 29.90 -12.18 28.07
N MET A 460 30.91 -12.79 27.45
CA MET A 460 30.77 -13.89 26.53
C MET A 460 31.53 -15.11 27.05
N TYR A 461 30.88 -16.26 27.04
CA TYR A 461 31.45 -17.53 27.47
C TYR A 461 31.40 -18.53 26.32
N ALA A 462 32.47 -19.29 26.09
CA ALA A 462 32.44 -20.42 25.17
C ALA A 462 31.77 -21.60 25.85
N LEU A 463 30.59 -21.99 25.37
CA LEU A 463 29.81 -23.10 25.93
C LEU A 463 30.24 -24.44 25.31
N ASP A 464 30.10 -25.51 26.08
CA ASP A 464 30.30 -26.88 25.61
C ASP A 464 29.03 -27.38 24.89
N THR A 465 28.85 -26.92 23.65
CA THR A 465 27.71 -27.30 22.79
C THR A 465 28.19 -27.80 21.43
N ALA A 466 27.34 -28.58 20.74
CA ALA A 466 27.52 -28.96 19.35
C ALA A 466 26.45 -28.29 18.45
N PRO A 467 26.82 -27.48 17.44
CA PRO A 467 28.14 -26.90 17.23
C PRO A 467 28.54 -25.95 18.39
N PRO A 468 29.83 -25.54 18.50
CA PRO A 468 30.27 -24.59 19.50
C PRO A 468 29.50 -23.27 19.41
N LYS A 469 29.01 -22.78 20.56
CA LYS A 469 28.24 -21.53 20.65
C LYS A 469 28.75 -20.68 21.81
N PRO A 470 28.67 -19.34 21.70
CA PRO A 470 28.85 -18.48 22.84
C PRO A 470 27.57 -18.37 23.68
N GLY A 471 27.73 -18.25 24.98
CA GLY A 471 26.74 -17.78 25.92
C GLY A 471 26.98 -16.31 26.25
N LEU A 472 26.04 -15.45 25.88
CA LEU A 472 26.08 -14.03 26.21
C LEU A 472 25.28 -13.78 27.48
N VAL A 473 25.85 -13.06 28.43
CA VAL A 473 25.16 -12.69 29.69
C VAL A 473 25.41 -11.24 30.06
N ARG A 474 24.37 -10.59 30.59
CA ARG A 474 24.47 -9.24 31.14
C ARG A 474 25.05 -9.30 32.55
N VAL A 475 25.98 -8.41 32.88
CA VAL A 475 26.64 -8.35 34.18
C VAL A 475 26.56 -6.96 34.77
N ALA A 476 26.57 -6.86 36.11
CA ALA A 476 26.55 -5.59 36.81
C ALA A 476 27.88 -4.82 36.73
N ALA A 477 29.01 -5.53 36.62
CA ALA A 477 30.34 -4.95 36.52
C ALA A 477 31.28 -5.84 35.69
N GLY A 478 32.28 -5.20 35.06
CA GLY A 478 33.31 -5.89 34.28
C GLY A 478 32.79 -6.56 33.01
N GLY A 479 31.82 -5.94 32.34
CA GLY A 479 31.39 -6.31 30.98
C GLY A 479 32.22 -5.61 29.91
N ALA A 480 32.00 -5.99 28.65
CA ALA A 480 32.61 -5.40 27.48
C ALA A 480 31.59 -5.21 26.35
N ALA A 481 31.91 -4.33 25.40
CA ALA A 481 31.14 -4.18 24.17
C ALA A 481 31.57 -5.28 23.19
N LEU A 482 30.67 -6.21 22.87
CA LEU A 482 30.98 -7.41 22.10
C LEU A 482 30.42 -7.29 20.68
N ALA A 483 31.24 -7.64 19.69
CA ALA A 483 30.88 -7.56 18.29
C ALA A 483 29.81 -8.60 17.92
N GLY A 484 28.83 -8.17 17.13
CA GLY A 484 27.77 -9.02 16.60
C GLY A 484 27.11 -8.43 15.36
N GLU A 485 25.96 -8.96 15.02
CA GLU A 485 25.19 -8.56 13.85
C GLU A 485 23.72 -8.38 14.23
N LEU A 486 23.06 -7.46 13.56
CA LEU A 486 21.62 -7.29 13.60
C LEU A 486 21.02 -7.89 12.33
N TRP A 487 20.03 -8.74 12.53
CA TRP A 487 19.31 -9.43 11.46
C TRP A 487 17.85 -9.05 11.48
N GLU A 488 17.25 -8.86 10.32
CA GLU A 488 15.83 -8.62 10.15
C GLU A 488 15.13 -9.94 9.80
N LEU A 489 14.20 -10.38 10.64
CA LEU A 489 13.40 -11.59 10.44
C LEU A 489 11.91 -11.25 10.34
N PRO A 490 11.14 -11.97 9.51
CA PRO A 490 9.69 -11.99 9.65
C PRO A 490 9.29 -12.41 11.07
N ALA A 491 8.21 -11.87 11.63
CA ALA A 491 7.74 -12.25 12.96
C ALA A 491 7.51 -13.78 13.10
N ALA A 492 6.99 -14.41 12.05
CA ALA A 492 6.84 -15.87 11.99
C ALA A 492 8.19 -16.61 12.03
N GLY A 493 9.21 -16.07 11.34
CA GLY A 493 10.57 -16.60 11.37
C GLY A 493 11.17 -16.54 12.79
N LEU A 494 10.97 -15.45 13.52
CA LEU A 494 11.37 -15.37 14.92
C LEU A 494 10.63 -16.38 15.81
N GLY A 495 9.32 -16.55 15.59
CA GLY A 495 8.53 -17.55 16.32
C GLY A 495 9.02 -18.98 16.10
N ALA A 496 9.34 -19.34 14.85
CA ALA A 496 9.91 -20.66 14.52
C ALA A 496 11.31 -20.85 15.12
N LEU A 497 12.15 -19.81 15.08
CA LEU A 497 13.48 -19.83 15.71
C LEU A 497 13.38 -20.07 17.22
N LEU A 498 12.46 -19.36 17.90
CA LEU A 498 12.24 -19.50 19.33
C LEU A 498 11.73 -20.91 19.70
N ALA A 499 10.79 -21.45 18.90
CA ALA A 499 10.26 -22.80 19.13
C ALA A 499 11.30 -23.92 18.96
N ALA A 500 12.31 -23.70 18.10
CA ALA A 500 13.40 -24.63 17.84
C ALA A 500 14.66 -24.36 18.69
N LEU A 501 14.63 -23.37 19.59
CA LEU A 501 15.80 -22.90 20.32
C LEU A 501 16.22 -23.95 21.37
N PRO A 502 17.39 -24.59 21.23
CA PRO A 502 17.80 -25.61 22.18
C PRO A 502 18.33 -24.97 23.46
N GLN A 503 18.11 -25.63 24.60
CA GLN A 503 18.88 -25.32 25.81
C GLN A 503 20.38 -25.42 25.52
N PRO A 504 21.22 -24.55 26.11
CA PRO A 504 20.87 -23.55 27.13
C PRO A 504 20.59 -22.14 26.58
N MET A 505 20.28 -22.02 25.28
CA MET A 505 20.09 -20.72 24.65
C MET A 505 18.72 -20.14 24.98
N VAL A 506 18.67 -18.83 25.22
CA VAL A 506 17.43 -18.08 25.43
C VAL A 506 17.42 -16.81 24.60
N LEU A 507 16.24 -16.30 24.27
CA LEU A 507 16.10 -14.98 23.65
C LEU A 507 15.60 -13.97 24.69
N GLY A 508 16.30 -12.84 24.78
CA GLY A 508 15.93 -11.74 25.66
C GLY A 508 16.40 -10.39 25.11
N PRO A 509 16.05 -9.28 25.76
CA PRO A 509 16.48 -7.96 25.34
C PRO A 509 17.99 -7.79 25.51
N VAL A 510 18.68 -7.44 24.42
CA VAL A 510 20.10 -7.07 24.39
C VAL A 510 20.22 -5.59 24.09
N ARG A 511 20.91 -4.85 24.96
CA ARG A 511 21.20 -3.44 24.77
C ARG A 511 22.42 -3.27 23.87
N LEU A 512 22.30 -2.45 22.84
CA LEU A 512 23.36 -2.17 21.88
C LEU A 512 24.12 -0.90 22.25
N ALA A 513 25.32 -0.73 21.71
CA ALA A 513 26.21 0.39 22.02
C ALA A 513 25.64 1.76 21.61
N ASP A 514 24.72 1.79 20.64
CA ASP A 514 23.98 2.99 20.22
C ASP A 514 22.82 3.37 21.17
N GLY A 515 22.63 2.61 22.25
CA GLY A 515 21.58 2.79 23.24
C GLY A 515 20.25 2.11 22.89
N SER A 516 20.11 1.55 21.68
CA SER A 516 18.92 0.79 21.29
C SER A 516 18.87 -0.59 21.96
N THR A 517 17.72 -1.26 21.86
CA THR A 517 17.52 -2.62 22.38
C THR A 517 16.85 -3.48 21.32
N ALA A 518 17.31 -4.72 21.19
CA ALA A 518 16.72 -5.72 20.31
C ALA A 518 16.66 -7.08 21.02
N PRO A 519 15.69 -7.95 20.70
CA PRO A 519 15.78 -9.37 21.02
C PRO A 519 17.13 -9.92 20.56
N GLY A 520 17.80 -10.72 21.39
CA GLY A 520 19.06 -11.36 21.03
C GLY A 520 19.33 -12.60 21.86
N PHE A 521 20.29 -13.40 21.39
CA PHE A 521 20.68 -14.64 22.06
C PHE A 521 21.44 -14.35 23.35
N LEU A 522 20.93 -14.91 24.44
CA LEU A 522 21.55 -15.02 25.75
C LEU A 522 21.65 -16.50 26.12
N CYS A 523 22.21 -16.83 27.29
CA CYS A 523 22.18 -18.20 27.81
C CYS A 523 21.67 -18.28 29.24
N GLU A 524 21.17 -19.45 29.62
CA GLU A 524 20.81 -19.77 30.99
C GLU A 524 22.05 -19.68 31.92
N PRO A 525 21.92 -19.14 33.15
CA PRO A 525 23.05 -19.05 34.09
C PRO A 525 23.72 -20.39 34.40
N ALA A 526 22.95 -21.48 34.40
CA ALA A 526 23.48 -22.83 34.66
C ALA A 526 24.53 -23.27 33.62
N ALA A 527 24.41 -22.81 32.37
CA ALA A 527 25.35 -23.13 31.31
C ALA A 527 26.72 -22.46 31.45
N LEU A 528 26.86 -21.50 32.36
CA LEU A 528 28.14 -20.85 32.64
C LEU A 528 29.05 -21.71 33.51
N ALA A 529 28.50 -22.73 34.18
CA ALA A 529 29.30 -23.63 35.03
C ALA A 529 30.33 -24.38 34.17
N GLY A 530 31.62 -24.09 34.39
CA GLY A 530 32.72 -24.69 33.62
C GLY A 530 32.95 -24.07 32.23
N ALA A 531 32.17 -23.07 31.83
CA ALA A 531 32.36 -22.38 30.56
C ALA A 531 33.55 -21.41 30.62
N VAL A 532 34.30 -21.31 29.53
CA VAL A 532 35.48 -20.43 29.45
C VAL A 532 35.03 -19.01 29.15
N ASP A 533 35.42 -18.03 29.97
CA ASP A 533 35.19 -16.61 29.69
C ASP A 533 36.07 -16.16 28.52
N VAL A 534 35.45 -15.73 27.42
CA VAL A 534 36.09 -15.29 26.18
C VAL A 534 35.80 -13.82 25.90
N THR A 535 35.38 -13.06 26.91
CA THR A 535 35.02 -11.64 26.80
C THR A 535 36.18 -10.80 26.24
N ALA A 536 37.43 -11.13 26.62
CA ALA A 536 38.63 -10.41 26.20
C ALA A 536 38.88 -10.45 24.68
N SER A 537 38.34 -11.44 23.97
CA SER A 537 38.44 -11.53 22.51
C SER A 537 37.59 -10.49 21.78
N GLY A 538 36.67 -9.81 22.47
CA GLY A 538 35.83 -8.74 21.90
C GLY A 538 34.70 -9.23 20.99
N GLY A 539 34.57 -10.54 20.75
CA GLY A 539 33.51 -11.16 19.96
C GLY A 539 33.83 -12.62 19.59
N TRP A 540 32.81 -13.37 19.17
CA TRP A 540 32.91 -14.81 18.94
C TRP A 540 33.85 -15.20 17.80
N VAL A 541 33.78 -14.49 16.67
CA VAL A 541 34.64 -14.76 15.50
C VAL A 541 36.11 -14.52 15.83
N ALA A 542 36.42 -13.46 16.59
CA ALA A 542 37.78 -13.18 17.03
C ALA A 542 38.33 -14.25 17.98
N HIS A 543 37.48 -14.77 18.89
CA HIS A 543 37.84 -15.91 19.73
C HIS A 543 38.16 -17.16 18.91
N LEU A 544 37.32 -17.50 17.92
CA LEU A 544 37.54 -18.66 17.06
C LEU A 544 38.84 -18.54 16.24
N ALA A 545 39.15 -17.35 15.74
CA ALA A 545 40.39 -17.10 14.98
C ALA A 545 41.67 -17.16 15.84
N GLY A 546 41.55 -16.98 17.16
CA GLY A 546 42.66 -17.07 18.11
C GLY A 546 42.89 -18.48 18.68
N ARG A 547 42.11 -19.48 18.26
CA ARG A 547 42.35 -20.88 18.63
C ARG A 547 43.48 -21.45 17.77
N PRO A 548 44.43 -22.19 18.37
CA PRO A 548 45.55 -22.79 17.64
C PRO A 548 45.10 -23.83 16.61
#